data_AF-A0A940QPS7-F1
#
_entry.id   AF-A0A940QPS7-F1
#
_cell.length_a   1.000
_cell.length_b   1.000
_cell.length_c   1.000
_cell.angle_alpha   90.00
_cell.angle_beta   90.00
_cell.angle_gamma   90.00
#
_symmetry.space_group_name_H-M   'P 1'
#
loop_
_entity.id
_entity.type
_entity.pdbx_description
1 polymer ?
#
loop_
_entity_poly.entity_id
_entity_poly.type
_entity_poly.pdbx_seq_one_letter_code
_entity_poly.pdbx_strand_id
1 'polypeptide(L)'
;MPSPLKVLLVASECVPFAKTGGLGDVVGALARALARLGVDARVVMPLYAGLPWREFEVLEGILLVPTWFGEARAGVRLGRLPRSEVPVYFLEYHQYFNRPHLYGPPGGGYADNLERFTFLSRGALELCTALGWMPDVVHANDWQTALAPVYLNTVEWGRPLHGSASVYTIHNLSYQGVFSGEELVVTGLGAEHYHPG
;
A
#
# COMPACT_ATOMS: atom_id res chain seq x y z
N MET A 1 0.36 27.68 -13.93
CA MET A 1 1.27 27.14 -12.89
C MET A 1 1.53 25.68 -13.24
N PRO A 2 2.73 25.13 -13.02
CA PRO A 2 2.96 23.70 -13.21
C PRO A 2 2.00 22.89 -12.34
N SER A 3 1.59 21.72 -12.81
CA SER A 3 0.80 20.80 -11.99
C SER A 3 1.58 20.43 -10.72
N PRO A 4 0.92 20.33 -9.56
CA PRO A 4 1.59 19.94 -8.33
C PRO A 4 2.19 18.54 -8.48
N LEU A 5 3.37 18.32 -7.88
CA LEU A 5 3.98 17.01 -7.78
C LEU A 5 3.01 16.06 -7.05
N LYS A 6 2.83 14.85 -7.56
CA LYS A 6 1.95 13.82 -6.99
C LYS A 6 2.76 12.73 -6.32
N VAL A 7 2.46 12.47 -5.05
CA VAL A 7 3.18 11.46 -4.26
C VAL A 7 2.18 10.50 -3.64
N LEU A 8 2.33 9.22 -3.95
CA LEU A 8 1.60 8.14 -3.31
C LEU A 8 2.44 7.56 -2.18
N LEU A 9 2.00 7.68 -0.94
CA LEU A 9 2.58 6.94 0.18
C LEU A 9 1.81 5.64 0.35
N VAL A 10 2.47 4.51 0.17
CA VAL A 10 1.91 3.19 0.46
C VAL A 10 2.49 2.73 1.79
N ALA A 11 1.63 2.36 2.74
CA ALA A 11 2.05 1.93 4.07
C ALA A 11 1.06 0.95 4.70
N SER A 12 1.56 0.08 5.58
CA SER A 12 0.72 -0.75 6.44
C SER A 12 0.19 0.00 7.67
N GLU A 13 0.76 1.15 8.02
CA GLU A 13 0.33 1.95 9.18
C GLU A 13 0.28 3.43 8.84
N CYS A 14 -0.69 4.14 9.42
CA CYS A 14 -0.83 5.58 9.31
C CYS A 14 -1.68 6.10 10.47
N VAL A 15 -1.14 6.99 11.29
CA VAL A 15 -1.85 7.56 12.45
C VAL A 15 -2.84 8.64 11.99
N PRO A 16 -4.09 8.62 12.49
CA PRO A 16 -4.59 7.88 13.66
C PRO A 16 -5.23 6.51 13.38
N PHE A 17 -5.20 6.03 12.14
CA PHE A 17 -5.97 4.87 11.71
C PHE A 17 -5.39 3.55 12.23
N ALA A 18 -4.09 3.31 12.01
CA ALA A 18 -3.45 2.10 12.49
C ALA A 18 -2.02 2.38 12.96
N LYS A 19 -1.62 1.71 14.05
CA LYS A 19 -0.32 1.87 14.67
C LYS A 19 0.07 0.63 15.48
N THR A 20 1.26 0.13 15.23
CA THR A 20 1.98 -0.82 16.10
C THR A 20 3.35 -0.29 16.52
N GLY A 21 3.89 0.69 15.79
CA GLY A 21 5.19 1.31 16.08
C GLY A 21 5.30 2.74 15.53
N GLY A 22 6.53 3.18 15.23
CA GLY A 22 6.82 4.54 14.76
C GLY A 22 6.46 4.81 13.29
N LEU A 23 6.36 3.76 12.46
CA LEU A 23 6.00 3.82 11.04
C LEU A 23 4.76 4.72 10.80
N GLY A 24 3.67 4.43 11.52
CA GLY A 24 2.40 5.15 11.33
C GLY A 24 2.46 6.64 11.69
N ASP A 25 3.33 7.03 12.64
CA ASP A 25 3.53 8.45 12.97
C ASP A 25 4.22 9.18 11.81
N VAL A 26 5.25 8.53 11.23
CA VAL A 26 6.05 9.10 10.14
C VAL A 26 5.19 9.29 8.89
N VAL A 27 4.46 8.26 8.46
CA VAL A 27 3.65 8.32 7.23
C VAL A 27 2.62 9.46 7.31
N GLY A 28 1.87 9.53 8.41
CA GLY A 28 0.87 10.58 8.60
C GLY A 28 1.49 11.98 8.70
N ALA A 29 2.63 12.13 9.38
CA ALA A 29 3.32 13.42 9.49
C ALA A 29 3.92 13.87 8.17
N LEU A 30 4.59 12.97 7.44
CA LEU A 30 5.20 13.24 6.15
C LEU A 30 4.16 13.65 5.11
N ALA A 31 3.06 12.91 5.00
CA ALA A 31 2.02 13.23 4.03
C ALA A 31 1.43 14.65 4.26
N ARG A 32 1.21 15.04 5.53
CA ARG A 32 0.79 16.41 5.88
C ARG A 32 1.86 17.45 5.55
N ALA A 33 3.13 17.14 5.79
CA ALA A 33 4.23 18.05 5.49
C ALA A 33 4.35 18.29 3.98
N LEU A 34 4.28 17.23 3.17
CA LEU A 34 4.28 17.31 1.71
C LEU A 34 3.10 18.16 1.20
N ALA A 35 1.89 17.93 1.71
CA ALA A 35 0.73 18.71 1.32
C ALA A 35 0.88 20.21 1.62
N ARG A 36 1.50 20.58 2.75
CA ARG A 36 1.80 21.99 3.07
C ARG A 36 2.83 22.63 2.12
N LEU A 37 3.64 21.81 1.46
CA LEU A 37 4.59 22.25 0.43
C LEU A 37 3.94 22.30 -0.98
N GLY A 38 2.63 22.05 -1.09
CA GLY A 38 1.90 22.09 -2.36
C GLY A 38 1.97 20.79 -3.17
N VAL A 39 2.41 19.68 -2.56
CA VAL A 39 2.41 18.34 -3.18
C VAL A 39 1.01 17.72 -3.04
N ASP A 40 0.49 17.13 -4.11
CA ASP A 40 -0.70 16.25 -4.05
C ASP A 40 -0.28 14.91 -3.45
N ALA A 41 -0.16 14.88 -2.13
CA ALA A 41 0.19 13.70 -1.36
C ALA A 41 -1.06 12.89 -1.03
N ARG A 42 -1.03 11.58 -1.28
CA ARG A 42 -2.12 10.64 -0.98
C ARG A 42 -1.57 9.42 -0.26
N VAL A 43 -2.34 8.85 0.66
CA VAL A 43 -1.93 7.64 1.40
C VAL A 43 -2.81 6.47 0.98
N VAL A 44 -2.23 5.30 0.75
CA VAL A 44 -2.94 4.03 0.63
C VAL A 44 -2.52 3.10 1.76
N MET A 45 -3.50 2.52 2.43
CA MET A 45 -3.28 1.51 3.47
C MET A 45 -4.42 0.49 3.50
N PRO A 46 -4.30 -0.64 4.21
CA PRO A 46 -5.41 -1.56 4.38
C PRO A 46 -6.53 -1.00 5.26
N LEU A 47 -7.78 -1.41 4.99
CA LEU A 47 -8.88 -1.23 5.93
C LEU A 47 -8.82 -2.33 7.00
N TYR A 48 -8.10 -2.09 8.09
CA TYR A 48 -8.02 -3.03 9.22
C TYR A 48 -9.33 -3.10 10.02
N ALA A 49 -9.52 -4.22 10.71
CA ALA A 49 -10.57 -4.38 11.71
C ALA A 49 -10.51 -3.27 12.77
N GLY A 50 -11.68 -2.81 13.22
CA GLY A 50 -11.82 -1.80 14.27
C GLY A 50 -11.75 -0.35 13.78
N LEU A 51 -11.36 -0.10 12.51
CA LEU A 51 -11.53 1.21 11.92
C LEU A 51 -13.02 1.57 11.80
N PRO A 52 -13.40 2.85 11.99
CA PRO A 52 -14.78 3.32 11.86
C PRO A 52 -15.16 3.44 10.38
N TRP A 53 -15.11 2.33 9.64
CA TRP A 53 -15.27 2.27 8.18
C TRP A 53 -16.60 2.83 7.65
N ARG A 54 -17.63 2.95 8.51
CA ARG A 54 -18.91 3.59 8.20
C ARG A 54 -18.83 5.11 8.11
N GLU A 55 -17.80 5.72 8.71
CA GLU A 55 -17.54 7.15 8.65
C GLU A 55 -16.72 7.54 7.41
N PHE A 56 -16.15 6.55 6.71
CA PHE A 56 -15.39 6.77 5.49
C PHE A 56 -16.32 6.74 4.27
N GLU A 57 -16.02 7.60 3.31
CA GLU A 57 -16.72 7.66 2.03
C GLU A 57 -16.51 6.35 1.26
N VAL A 58 -17.56 5.86 0.61
CA VAL A 58 -17.47 4.68 -0.26
C VAL A 58 -17.15 5.17 -1.65
N LEU A 59 -16.03 4.71 -2.22
CA LEU A 59 -15.80 4.95 -3.64
C LEU A 59 -16.60 3.92 -4.44
N GLU A 60 -17.43 4.41 -5.35
CA GLU A 60 -18.25 3.55 -6.20
C GLU A 60 -17.37 2.67 -7.11
N GLY A 61 -17.79 1.43 -7.27
CA GLY A 61 -17.09 0.44 -8.10
C GLY A 61 -16.43 -0.66 -7.29
N ILE A 62 -15.73 -1.53 -8.02
CA ILE A 62 -14.98 -2.66 -7.48
C ILE A 62 -13.57 -2.55 -8.02
N LEU A 63 -12.60 -2.53 -7.12
CA LEU A 63 -11.20 -2.59 -7.47
C LEU A 63 -10.80 -4.06 -7.68
N LEU A 64 -10.41 -4.42 -8.90
CA LEU A 64 -9.85 -5.73 -9.20
C LEU A 64 -8.36 -5.70 -8.90
N VAL A 65 -7.94 -6.48 -7.92
CA VAL A 65 -6.53 -6.58 -7.52
C VAL A 65 -6.01 -7.95 -7.93
N PRO A 66 -5.01 -8.02 -8.84
CA PRO A 66 -4.42 -9.30 -9.22
C PRO A 66 -3.77 -10.01 -8.03
N THR A 67 -4.00 -11.31 -7.95
CA THR A 67 -3.45 -12.24 -6.96
C THR A 67 -2.87 -13.46 -7.67
N TRP A 68 -2.13 -14.30 -6.95
CA TRP A 68 -1.53 -15.50 -7.54
C TRP A 68 -2.54 -16.58 -7.97
N PHE A 69 -3.81 -16.48 -7.54
CA PHE A 69 -4.89 -17.41 -7.88
C PHE A 69 -6.06 -16.74 -8.62
N GLY A 70 -5.85 -15.56 -9.21
CA GLY A 70 -6.88 -14.83 -9.97
C GLY A 70 -6.97 -13.36 -9.54
N GLU A 71 -8.18 -12.85 -9.35
CA GLU A 71 -8.40 -11.45 -8.96
C GLU A 71 -9.23 -11.34 -7.68
N ALA A 72 -8.73 -10.55 -6.73
CA ALA A 72 -9.49 -10.15 -5.56
C ALA A 72 -10.39 -8.96 -5.90
N ARG A 73 -11.66 -9.05 -5.52
CA ARG A 73 -12.65 -7.97 -5.68
C ARG A 73 -12.68 -7.14 -4.41
N ALA A 74 -11.98 -6.02 -4.40
CA ALA A 74 -11.85 -5.15 -3.24
C ALA A 74 -12.78 -3.93 -3.34
N GLY A 75 -13.28 -3.49 -2.19
CA GLY A 75 -13.86 -2.17 -2.04
C GLY A 75 -12.77 -1.13 -1.75
N VAL A 76 -13.12 0.15 -1.86
CA VAL A 76 -12.22 1.24 -1.45
C VAL A 76 -13.01 2.24 -0.61
N ARG A 77 -12.47 2.57 0.55
CA ARG A 77 -12.99 3.64 1.40
C ARG A 77 -12.06 4.84 1.35
N LEU A 78 -12.64 6.04 1.38
CA LEU A 78 -11.90 7.29 1.39
C LEU A 78 -12.12 8.02 2.72
N GLY A 79 -11.02 8.28 3.41
CA GLY A 79 -10.96 9.18 4.57
C GLY A 79 -9.97 10.31 4.33
N ARG A 80 -9.72 11.11 5.38
CA ARG A 80 -8.74 12.21 5.36
C ARG A 80 -7.89 12.18 6.61
N LEU A 81 -6.61 12.56 6.49
CA LEU A 81 -5.77 12.76 7.66
C LEU A 81 -6.30 13.95 8.49
N PRO A 82 -6.45 13.80 9.81
CA PRO A 82 -6.93 14.89 10.66
C PRO A 82 -6.09 16.15 10.51
N ARG A 83 -6.77 17.31 10.49
CA ARG A 83 -6.15 18.64 10.34
C ARG A 83 -5.42 18.82 9.00
N SER A 84 -5.88 18.14 7.95
CA SER A 84 -5.41 18.31 6.57
C SER A 84 -6.43 17.78 5.56
N GLU A 85 -6.26 18.14 4.29
CA GLU A 85 -7.05 17.59 3.18
C GLU A 85 -6.40 16.37 2.52
N VAL A 86 -5.34 15.81 3.12
CA VAL A 86 -4.65 14.64 2.56
C VAL A 86 -5.59 13.44 2.54
N PRO A 87 -5.94 12.89 1.36
CA PRO A 87 -6.80 11.73 1.26
C PRO A 87 -6.06 10.48 1.71
N VAL A 88 -6.79 9.61 2.40
CA VAL A 88 -6.34 8.27 2.78
C VAL A 88 -7.32 7.26 2.20
N TYR A 89 -6.81 6.43 1.29
CA TYR A 89 -7.57 5.36 0.66
C TYR A 89 -7.32 4.07 1.43
N PHE A 90 -8.40 3.44 1.87
CA PHE A 90 -8.37 2.17 2.55
C PHE A 90 -8.81 1.07 1.59
N LEU A 91 -7.93 0.11 1.33
CA LEU A 91 -8.29 -1.09 0.57
C LEU A 91 -9.17 -1.99 1.45
N GLU A 92 -10.45 -2.10 1.10
CA GLU A 92 -11.42 -2.92 1.81
C GLU A 92 -11.44 -4.33 1.24
N TYR A 93 -10.71 -5.21 1.91
CA TYR A 93 -10.72 -6.64 1.62
C TYR A 93 -10.69 -7.44 2.93
N HIS A 94 -11.89 -7.71 3.47
CA HIS A 94 -12.09 -8.29 4.80
C HIS A 94 -11.44 -9.67 4.96
N GLN A 95 -11.29 -10.44 3.87
CA GLN A 95 -10.60 -11.72 3.91
C GLN A 95 -9.17 -11.59 4.43
N TYR A 96 -8.46 -10.49 4.17
CA TYR A 96 -7.09 -10.25 4.65
C TYR A 96 -7.00 -9.36 5.88
N PHE A 97 -7.87 -8.36 6.02
CA PHE A 97 -7.67 -7.28 6.98
C PHE A 97 -8.69 -7.22 8.11
N ASN A 98 -9.77 -8.01 8.04
CA ASN A 98 -10.67 -8.20 9.18
C ASN A 98 -10.07 -9.22 10.16
N ARG A 99 -9.02 -8.81 10.89
CA ARG A 99 -8.23 -9.63 11.80
C ARG A 99 -7.93 -8.87 13.11
N PRO A 100 -7.76 -9.56 14.25
CA PRO A 100 -7.47 -8.90 15.53
C PRO A 100 -6.14 -8.15 15.60
N HIS A 101 -5.16 -8.52 14.76
CA HIS A 101 -3.84 -7.91 14.73
C HIS A 101 -3.47 -7.50 13.30
N LEU A 102 -2.55 -6.55 13.14
CA LEU A 102 -2.11 -6.08 11.82
C LEU A 102 -1.27 -7.14 11.10
N TYR A 103 -0.28 -7.71 11.80
CA TYR A 103 0.71 -8.62 11.23
C TYR A 103 0.58 -10.06 11.70
N GLY A 104 -0.08 -10.29 12.84
CA GLY A 104 -0.18 -11.59 13.50
C GLY A 104 -0.30 -11.42 15.01
N PRO A 105 -0.69 -12.48 15.74
CA PRO A 105 -0.67 -12.46 17.21
C PRO A 105 0.75 -12.33 17.76
N PRO A 106 0.92 -11.99 19.05
CA PRO A 106 2.24 -12.01 19.69
C PRO A 106 2.94 -13.36 19.48
N GLY A 107 4.19 -13.33 19.03
CA GLY A 107 5.00 -14.53 18.79
C GLY A 107 5.02 -15.04 17.35
N GLY A 108 4.27 -14.44 16.42
CA GLY A 108 4.38 -14.81 14.99
C GLY A 108 3.53 -13.96 14.05
N GLY A 109 3.88 -13.97 12.77
CA GLY A 109 3.07 -13.38 11.71
C GLY A 109 1.91 -14.29 11.29
N TYR A 110 0.88 -13.75 10.65
CA TYR A 110 -0.06 -14.56 9.90
C TYR A 110 0.65 -15.24 8.72
N ALA A 111 0.32 -16.50 8.46
CA ALA A 111 0.96 -17.29 7.41
C ALA A 111 0.74 -16.71 6.01
N ASP A 112 -0.37 -16.01 5.79
CA ASP A 112 -0.73 -15.36 4.53
C ASP A 112 -0.16 -13.93 4.40
N ASN A 113 0.77 -13.51 5.27
CA ASN A 113 1.31 -12.15 5.24
C ASN A 113 1.92 -11.75 3.89
N LEU A 114 2.63 -12.66 3.21
CA LEU A 114 3.16 -12.39 1.88
C LEU A 114 2.04 -12.05 0.90
N GLU A 115 0.95 -12.81 0.91
CA GLU A 115 -0.22 -12.60 0.08
C GLU A 115 -0.95 -11.28 0.41
N ARG A 116 -1.15 -11.01 1.70
CA ARG A 116 -1.83 -9.80 2.20
C ARG A 116 -1.10 -8.53 1.77
N PHE A 117 0.22 -8.53 1.87
CA PHE A 117 1.04 -7.35 1.58
C PHE A 117 1.41 -7.24 0.09
N THR A 118 1.46 -8.37 -0.63
CA THR A 118 1.38 -8.38 -2.10
C THR A 118 0.12 -7.67 -2.58
N PHE A 119 -1.03 -8.03 -2.00
CA PHE A 119 -2.31 -7.39 -2.32
C PHE A 119 -2.30 -5.89 -2.04
N LEU A 120 -1.69 -5.44 -0.93
CA LEU A 120 -1.57 -4.01 -0.63
C LEU A 120 -0.75 -3.29 -1.71
N SER A 121 0.42 -3.81 -2.08
CA SER A 121 1.25 -3.22 -3.13
C SER A 121 0.55 -3.19 -4.49
N ARG A 122 -0.09 -4.29 -4.92
CA ARG A 122 -0.82 -4.37 -6.18
C ARG A 122 -2.04 -3.46 -6.18
N GLY A 123 -2.84 -3.51 -5.11
CA GLY A 123 -4.07 -2.73 -4.98
C GLY A 123 -3.80 -1.23 -4.94
N ALA A 124 -2.69 -0.77 -4.36
CA ALA A 124 -2.31 0.64 -4.40
C ALA A 124 -2.07 1.14 -5.84
N LEU A 125 -1.41 0.35 -6.68
CA LEU A 125 -1.15 0.68 -8.08
C LEU A 125 -2.42 0.59 -8.94
N GLU A 126 -3.22 -0.47 -8.77
CA GLU A 126 -4.49 -0.58 -9.50
C GLU A 126 -5.47 0.54 -9.10
N LEU A 127 -5.44 0.99 -7.84
CA LEU A 127 -6.25 2.13 -7.40
C LEU A 127 -5.86 3.42 -8.12
N CYS A 128 -4.56 3.68 -8.31
CA CYS A 128 -4.10 4.82 -9.11
C CYS A 128 -4.69 4.79 -10.53
N THR A 129 -4.65 3.62 -11.18
CA THR A 129 -5.22 3.41 -12.52
C THR A 129 -6.73 3.65 -12.52
N ALA A 130 -7.45 3.07 -11.57
CA ALA A 130 -8.91 3.21 -11.46
C ALA A 130 -9.36 4.66 -11.22
N LEU A 131 -8.56 5.45 -10.48
CA LEU A 131 -8.83 6.86 -10.24
C LEU A 131 -8.39 7.79 -11.39
N GLY A 132 -7.69 7.26 -12.40
CA GLY A 132 -7.02 8.09 -13.41
C GLY A 132 -5.96 9.04 -12.80
N TRP A 133 -5.42 8.71 -11.63
CA TRP A 133 -4.47 9.53 -10.88
C TRP A 133 -3.11 8.84 -10.84
N MET A 134 -2.21 9.28 -11.72
CA MET A 134 -0.85 8.74 -11.82
C MET A 134 0.11 9.54 -10.93
N PRO A 135 0.70 8.94 -9.88
CA PRO A 135 1.70 9.61 -9.06
C PRO A 135 2.99 9.82 -9.85
N ASP A 136 3.70 10.92 -9.58
CA ASP A 136 5.07 11.10 -10.05
C ASP A 136 6.04 10.25 -9.21
N VAL A 137 5.71 10.02 -7.93
CA VAL A 137 6.48 9.20 -7.00
C VAL A 137 5.60 8.22 -6.23
N VAL A 138 5.97 6.94 -6.22
CA VAL A 138 5.44 5.95 -5.28
C VAL A 138 6.44 5.73 -4.15
N HIS A 139 6.03 6.07 -2.94
CA HIS A 139 6.82 5.94 -1.72
C HIS A 139 6.36 4.71 -0.92
N ALA A 140 7.12 3.63 -1.03
CA ALA A 140 6.95 2.40 -0.26
C ALA A 140 7.61 2.53 1.13
N ASN A 141 6.87 2.16 2.17
CA ASN A 141 7.31 2.18 3.56
C ASN A 141 7.35 0.76 4.11
N ASP A 142 8.56 0.31 4.48
CA ASP A 142 8.90 -1.02 4.97
C ASP A 142 8.48 -2.20 4.06
N TRP A 143 8.87 -3.41 4.48
CA TRP A 143 8.74 -4.64 3.72
C TRP A 143 7.31 -4.93 3.23
N GLN A 144 6.29 -4.47 3.98
CA GLN A 144 4.87 -4.63 3.66
C GLN A 144 4.48 -4.00 2.32
N THR A 145 5.30 -3.08 1.81
CA THR A 145 5.02 -2.37 0.55
C THR A 145 6.20 -2.41 -0.41
N ALA A 146 7.27 -3.15 -0.07
CA ALA A 146 8.50 -3.25 -0.84
C ALA A 146 8.30 -3.83 -2.25
N LEU A 147 7.20 -4.53 -2.51
CA LEU A 147 6.87 -5.02 -3.84
C LEU A 147 6.31 -3.92 -4.77
N ALA A 148 5.81 -2.80 -4.24
CA ALA A 148 5.29 -1.70 -5.07
C ALA A 148 6.35 -1.16 -6.07
N PRO A 149 7.59 -0.81 -5.67
CA PRO A 149 8.62 -0.40 -6.63
C PRO A 149 9.04 -1.50 -7.60
N VAL A 150 8.94 -2.78 -7.21
CA VAL A 150 9.21 -3.90 -8.12
C VAL A 150 8.16 -3.94 -9.22
N TYR A 151 6.87 -3.86 -8.87
CA TYR A 151 5.78 -3.87 -9.84
C TYR A 151 5.82 -2.69 -10.81
N LEU A 152 6.28 -1.51 -10.39
CA LEU A 152 6.48 -0.38 -11.32
C LEU A 152 7.44 -0.71 -12.47
N ASN A 153 8.45 -1.53 -12.19
CA ASN A 153 9.49 -1.88 -13.17
C ASN A 153 9.20 -3.18 -13.92
N THR A 154 8.26 -3.99 -13.45
CA THR A 154 7.92 -5.28 -14.04
C THR A 154 6.53 -5.27 -14.64
N VAL A 155 5.50 -5.30 -13.80
CA VAL A 155 4.10 -5.46 -14.24
C VAL A 155 3.55 -4.18 -14.87
N GLU A 156 4.02 -3.02 -14.45
CA GLU A 156 3.62 -1.75 -15.04
C GLU A 156 4.39 -1.43 -16.32
N TRP A 157 5.30 -2.29 -16.81
CA TRP A 157 6.04 -2.01 -18.04
C TRP A 157 5.09 -1.76 -19.22
N GLY A 158 5.19 -0.57 -19.84
CA GLY A 158 4.30 -0.14 -20.91
C GLY A 158 2.90 0.32 -20.46
N ARG A 159 2.62 0.34 -19.14
CA ARG A 159 1.43 0.96 -18.54
C ARG A 159 1.76 2.38 -18.03
N PRO A 160 0.74 3.24 -17.80
CA PRO A 160 0.96 4.62 -17.37
C PRO A 160 1.81 4.80 -16.11
N LEU A 161 1.77 3.84 -15.17
CA LEU A 161 2.53 3.90 -13.92
C LEU A 161 4.02 3.61 -14.08
N HIS A 162 4.48 3.04 -15.19
CA HIS A 162 5.91 2.78 -15.41
C HIS A 162 6.78 4.04 -15.28
N GLY A 163 6.22 5.21 -15.62
CA GLY A 163 6.92 6.49 -15.56
C GLY A 163 7.09 7.05 -14.15
N SER A 164 6.45 6.45 -13.13
CA SER A 164 6.56 6.89 -11.74
C SER A 164 7.94 6.56 -11.17
N ALA A 165 8.59 7.52 -10.53
CA ALA A 165 9.74 7.24 -9.69
C ALA A 165 9.32 6.47 -8.44
N SER A 166 10.27 5.80 -7.79
CA SER A 166 10.02 5.12 -6.51
C SER A 166 10.98 5.55 -5.41
N VAL A 167 10.46 5.59 -4.19
CA VAL A 167 11.24 5.78 -2.97
C VAL A 167 10.89 4.62 -2.03
N TYR A 168 11.91 3.97 -1.48
CA TYR A 168 11.73 2.95 -0.46
C TYR A 168 12.34 3.44 0.85
N THR A 169 11.55 3.43 1.93
CA THR A 169 12.02 3.81 3.26
C THR A 169 11.92 2.63 4.21
N ILE A 170 13.04 2.32 4.83
CA ILE A 170 13.16 1.33 5.89
C ILE A 170 13.07 2.07 7.22
N HIS A 171 12.00 1.83 7.97
CA HIS A 171 11.81 2.36 9.32
C HIS A 171 12.37 1.40 10.37
N ASN A 172 12.46 0.11 10.05
CA ASN A 172 13.05 -0.89 10.94
C ASN A 172 13.75 -2.02 10.16
N LEU A 173 15.08 -2.06 10.22
CA LEU A 173 15.90 -3.11 9.57
C LEU A 173 15.68 -4.52 10.14
N SER A 174 15.09 -4.65 11.34
CA SER A 174 14.83 -5.96 11.95
C SER A 174 13.67 -6.70 11.28
N TYR A 175 12.81 -6.03 10.51
CA TYR A 175 11.67 -6.64 9.83
C TYR A 175 11.82 -6.50 8.31
N GLN A 176 12.22 -7.58 7.66
CA GLN A 176 12.60 -7.56 6.23
C GLN A 176 11.58 -8.25 5.32
N GLY A 177 10.58 -8.95 5.87
CA GLY A 177 9.66 -9.76 5.07
C GLY A 177 10.37 -10.93 4.40
N VAL A 178 11.07 -11.75 5.19
CA VAL A 178 11.77 -12.94 4.69
C VAL A 178 10.78 -14.09 4.55
N PHE A 179 10.65 -14.61 3.34
CA PHE A 179 9.79 -15.73 2.97
C PHE A 179 10.60 -16.78 2.20
N SER A 180 10.08 -18.00 2.05
CA SER A 180 10.72 -19.02 1.21
C SER A 180 10.73 -18.60 -0.25
N GLY A 181 11.80 -18.94 -0.98
CA GLY A 181 11.87 -18.70 -2.42
C GLY A 181 10.76 -19.42 -3.20
N GLU A 182 10.23 -20.53 -2.67
CA GLU A 182 9.08 -21.25 -3.25
C GLU A 182 7.79 -20.41 -3.22
N GLU A 183 7.70 -19.45 -2.28
CA GLU A 183 6.55 -18.57 -2.13
C GLU A 183 6.57 -17.38 -3.11
N LEU A 184 7.60 -17.26 -3.97
CA LEU A 184 7.65 -16.19 -4.98
C LEU A 184 6.38 -16.13 -5.83
N VAL A 185 5.81 -17.29 -6.16
CA VAL A 185 4.56 -17.39 -6.93
C VAL A 185 3.42 -16.58 -6.32
N VAL A 186 3.38 -16.43 -4.99
CA VAL A 186 2.37 -15.65 -4.25
C VAL A 186 2.39 -14.18 -4.63
N THR A 187 3.56 -13.66 -5.02
CA THR A 187 3.76 -12.28 -5.47
C THR A 187 3.27 -12.04 -6.90
N GLY A 188 2.97 -13.10 -7.67
CA GLY A 188 2.67 -13.01 -9.09
C GLY A 188 3.85 -12.58 -9.96
N LEU A 189 5.07 -12.56 -9.42
CA LEU A 189 6.31 -12.33 -10.17
C LEU A 189 6.88 -13.66 -10.69
N GLY A 190 7.50 -13.61 -11.88
CA GLY A 190 8.19 -14.76 -12.46
C GLY A 190 9.56 -15.03 -11.83
N ALA A 191 10.07 -16.24 -12.04
CA ALA A 191 11.35 -16.71 -11.49
C ALA A 191 12.57 -15.89 -11.96
N GLU A 192 12.45 -15.18 -13.09
CA GLU A 192 13.44 -14.24 -13.61
C GLU A 192 13.76 -13.08 -12.66
N HIS A 193 12.87 -12.81 -11.69
CA HIS A 193 13.04 -11.77 -10.67
C HIS A 193 13.57 -12.32 -9.34
N TYR A 194 13.85 -13.62 -9.25
CA TYR A 194 14.41 -14.25 -8.06
C TYR A 194 15.91 -14.51 -8.23
N HIS A 195 16.69 -13.94 -7.32
CA HIS A 195 18.14 -14.11 -7.27
C HIS A 195 18.51 -14.76 -5.93
N PRO A 196 18.74 -16.09 -5.89
CA PRO A 196 19.24 -16.73 -4.68
C PRO A 196 20.62 -16.16 -4.36
N GLY A 197 20.79 -15.67 -3.13
CA GLY A 197 22.04 -15.11 -2.62
C GLY A 197 23.16 -16.13 -2.43
#